data_AF-E1Z7U4-F1
#
_entry.id   AF-E1Z7U4-F1
#
_cell.length_a   1.000
_cell.length_b   1.000
_cell.length_c   1.000
_cell.angle_alpha   90.00
_cell.angle_beta   90.00
_cell.angle_gamma   90.00
#
_symmetry.space_group_name_H-M   'P 1'
#
loop_
_entity.id
_entity.type
_entity.pdbx_description
1 polymer ?
#
loop_
_entity_poly.entity_id
_entity_poly.type
_entity_poly.pdbx_seq_one_letter_code
_entity_poly.pdbx_strand_id
1 'polypeptide(L)'
;IRAAYASLCWALDVMYAGRPIERFWILETVARMPYFVYISMLHLYESLGWWRAGAELRKARRSSRAELSGSLHVHFAEEWNELHHLQIMEALGGDLRWGDRFLAEHAAVFYYWALVLIYLISPAASYQFMEMVEGHAADTYAEFAEQNRERLQAIPPPLVALAYYKSGDLYLFDQFQTSWKAAGELRRPRCNNLYDVFINIRDDELEHVKTMAACQ
;
A
#
# COMPACT_ATOMS: atom_id res chain seq x y z
N ILE A 1 -4.36 20.69 -2.00
CA ILE A 1 -4.06 19.31 -1.54
C ILE A 1 -4.65 19.07 -0.14
N ARG A 2 -4.12 19.67 0.93
CA ARG A 2 -4.59 19.44 2.32
C ARG A 2 -6.11 19.62 2.54
N ALA A 3 -6.72 20.67 1.98
CA ALA A 3 -8.17 20.90 2.13
C ALA A 3 -9.03 19.86 1.39
N ALA A 4 -8.61 19.46 0.18
CA ALA A 4 -9.30 18.42 -0.59
C ALA A 4 -9.17 17.05 0.09
N TYR A 5 -7.97 16.76 0.60
CA TYR A 5 -7.69 15.58 1.41
C TYR A 5 -8.57 15.51 2.66
N ALA A 6 -8.62 16.59 3.46
CA ALA A 6 -9.47 16.64 4.64
C ALA A 6 -10.97 16.49 4.32
N SER A 7 -11.42 17.05 3.20
CA SER A 7 -12.81 16.90 2.74
C SER A 7 -13.13 15.46 2.34
N LEU A 8 -12.17 14.76 1.71
CA LEU A 8 -12.31 13.36 1.34
C LEU A 8 -12.37 12.47 2.58
N CYS A 9 -11.44 12.65 3.54
CA CYS A 9 -11.45 11.91 4.81
C CYS A 9 -12.79 12.09 5.54
N TRP A 10 -13.27 13.34 5.66
CA TRP A 10 -14.55 13.63 6.28
C TRP A 10 -15.73 12.96 5.56
N ALA A 11 -15.75 13.00 4.22
CA ALA A 11 -16.80 12.34 3.45
C ALA A 11 -16.81 10.82 3.67
N LEU A 12 -15.64 10.18 3.70
CA LEU A 12 -15.51 8.76 3.99
C LEU A 12 -15.95 8.42 5.42
N ASP A 13 -15.57 9.23 6.41
CA ASP A 13 -16.00 9.07 7.81
C ASP A 13 -17.53 9.08 7.94
N VAL A 14 -18.19 10.00 7.23
CA VAL A 14 -19.66 10.11 7.23
C VAL A 14 -20.30 8.93 6.49
N MET A 15 -19.81 8.57 5.30
CA MET A 15 -20.39 7.49 4.49
C MET A 15 -20.25 6.11 5.14
N TYR A 16 -19.17 5.88 5.87
CA TYR A 16 -18.86 4.59 6.50
C TYR A 16 -18.99 4.60 8.03
N ALA A 17 -19.75 5.53 8.59
CA ALA A 17 -20.04 5.56 10.02
C ALA A 17 -20.64 4.21 10.48
N GLY A 18 -19.98 3.56 11.45
CA GLY A 18 -20.37 2.24 11.97
C GLY A 18 -20.07 1.06 11.03
N ARG A 19 -19.31 1.28 9.95
CA ARG A 19 -18.98 0.30 8.90
C ARG A 19 -17.47 0.26 8.61
N PRO A 20 -16.64 -0.04 9.63
CA PRO A 20 -15.19 0.12 9.53
C PRO A 20 -14.56 -0.83 8.51
N ILE A 21 -15.04 -2.06 8.39
CA ILE A 21 -14.48 -3.04 7.45
C ILE A 21 -14.74 -2.61 6.00
N GLU A 22 -15.93 -2.10 5.69
CA GLU A 22 -16.23 -1.60 4.35
C GLU A 22 -15.45 -0.31 4.04
N ARG A 23 -15.17 0.52 5.06
CA ARG A 23 -14.27 1.67 4.92
C ARG A 23 -12.85 1.22 4.56
N PHE A 24 -12.30 0.25 5.28
CA PHE A 24 -10.97 -0.28 4.96
C PHE A 24 -10.97 -0.87 3.55
N TRP A 25 -11.97 -1.68 3.21
CA TRP A 25 -12.07 -2.27 1.87
C TRP A 25 -12.04 -1.24 0.73
N ILE A 26 -12.79 -0.13 0.82
CA ILE A 26 -12.74 0.92 -0.22
C ILE A 26 -11.39 1.63 -0.25
N LEU A 27 -10.77 1.86 0.92
CA LEU A 27 -9.44 2.48 1.01
C LEU A 27 -8.39 1.57 0.37
N GLU A 28 -8.38 0.27 0.68
CA GLU A 28 -7.48 -0.73 0.08
C GLU A 28 -7.67 -0.85 -1.44
N THR A 29 -8.92 -0.75 -1.92
CA THR A 29 -9.21 -0.76 -3.36
C THR A 29 -8.52 0.41 -4.07
N VAL A 30 -8.49 1.58 -3.43
CA VAL A 30 -7.94 2.82 -3.97
C VAL A 30 -6.42 2.91 -3.72
N ALA A 31 -5.92 2.39 -2.59
CA ALA A 31 -4.51 2.40 -2.17
C ALA A 31 -3.59 1.65 -3.14
N ARG A 32 -4.13 0.71 -3.92
CA ARG A 32 -3.38 -0.01 -4.98
C ARG A 32 -3.03 0.83 -6.20
N MET A 33 -3.85 1.84 -6.52
CA MET A 33 -3.72 2.60 -7.77
C MET A 33 -2.37 3.32 -7.95
N PRO A 34 -1.81 3.99 -6.94
CA PRO A 34 -0.49 4.61 -7.00
C PRO A 34 0.61 3.66 -7.44
N TYR A 35 0.66 2.44 -6.89
CA TYR A 35 1.66 1.46 -7.27
C TYR A 35 1.51 1.02 -8.72
N PHE A 36 0.27 0.81 -9.20
CA PHE A 36 0.03 0.57 -10.63
C PHE A 36 0.51 1.72 -11.50
N VAL A 37 0.30 2.97 -11.08
CA VAL A 37 0.82 4.15 -11.79
C VAL A 37 2.33 4.13 -11.82
N TYR A 38 3.01 3.89 -10.69
CA TYR A 38 4.47 3.90 -10.61
C TYR A 38 5.08 2.82 -11.49
N ILE A 39 4.56 1.59 -11.41
CA ILE A 39 4.97 0.49 -12.28
C ILE A 39 4.76 0.85 -13.75
N SER A 40 3.58 1.39 -14.11
CA SER A 40 3.25 1.78 -15.49
C SER A 40 4.21 2.85 -16.02
N MET A 41 4.50 3.88 -15.21
CA MET A 41 5.37 4.99 -15.57
C MET A 41 6.84 4.55 -15.67
N LEU A 42 7.32 3.76 -14.72
CA LEU A 42 8.67 3.19 -14.75
C LEU A 42 8.84 2.25 -15.95
N HIS A 43 7.84 1.44 -16.27
CA HIS A 43 7.84 0.58 -17.46
C HIS A 43 7.83 1.39 -18.76
N LEU A 44 7.06 2.48 -18.83
CA LEU A 44 7.08 3.41 -19.96
C LEU A 44 8.48 4.02 -20.14
N TYR A 45 9.10 4.48 -19.06
CA TYR A 45 10.45 5.06 -19.10
C TYR A 45 11.50 4.03 -19.55
N GLU A 46 11.38 2.78 -19.12
CA GLU A 46 12.22 1.69 -19.60
C GLU A 46 12.02 1.42 -21.10
N SER A 47 10.76 1.35 -21.54
CA SER A 47 10.40 1.10 -22.94
C SER A 47 10.88 2.20 -23.89
N LEU A 48 10.83 3.47 -23.43
CA LEU A 48 11.38 4.62 -24.16
C LEU A 48 12.91 4.68 -24.14
N GLY A 49 13.57 3.74 -23.44
CA GLY A 49 15.02 3.66 -23.31
C GLY A 49 15.61 4.75 -22.41
N TRP A 50 14.78 5.49 -21.68
CA TRP A 50 15.23 6.48 -20.69
C TRP A 50 15.86 5.80 -19.48
N TRP A 51 15.49 4.54 -19.24
CA TRP A 51 16.08 3.67 -18.24
C TRP A 51 16.40 2.30 -18.85
N ARG A 52 17.62 1.78 -18.64
CA ARG A 52 17.94 0.37 -18.93
C ARG A 52 18.74 -0.17 -17.76
N ALA A 53 18.27 -1.23 -17.11
CA ALA A 53 18.97 -1.88 -16.00
C ALA A 53 20.46 -2.20 -16.34
N GLY A 54 20.76 -2.53 -17.61
CA GLY A 54 22.12 -2.76 -18.10
C GLY A 54 22.99 -1.53 -18.38
N ALA A 55 22.42 -0.32 -18.47
CA ALA A 55 23.19 0.92 -18.56
C ALA A 55 23.63 1.42 -17.16
N GLU A 56 22.81 1.14 -16.15
CA GLU A 56 23.07 1.56 -14.76
C GLU A 56 24.00 0.61 -14.01
N LEU A 57 24.13 -0.69 -14.36
CA LEU A 57 25.24 -1.51 -13.84
C LEU A 57 26.63 -0.93 -14.15
N ARG A 58 26.76 -0.08 -15.19
CA ARG A 58 28.00 0.65 -15.52
C ARG A 58 28.12 2.03 -14.83
N LYS A 59 27.01 2.61 -14.34
CA LYS A 59 26.98 3.90 -13.60
C LYS A 59 26.84 3.75 -12.08
N ALA A 60 26.37 2.60 -11.61
CA ALA A 60 26.20 2.23 -10.20
C ALA A 60 27.51 2.23 -9.39
N ARG A 61 28.66 2.31 -10.06
CA ARG A 61 29.95 2.57 -9.39
C ARG A 61 30.11 4.03 -8.93
N ARG A 62 29.17 4.95 -9.26
CA ARG A 62 29.32 6.39 -8.99
C ARG A 62 28.06 7.17 -8.55
N SER A 63 26.88 6.57 -8.42
CA SER A 63 25.68 7.34 -8.00
C SER A 63 24.60 6.47 -7.38
N SER A 64 23.89 7.01 -6.40
CA SER A 64 22.64 6.54 -5.76
C SER A 64 21.45 6.35 -6.71
N ARG A 65 21.69 6.10 -8.01
CA ARG A 65 20.65 6.01 -9.05
C ARG A 65 20.36 4.58 -9.48
N ALA A 66 21.17 3.60 -9.03
CA ALA A 66 20.89 2.18 -9.22
C ALA A 66 19.60 1.71 -8.50
N GLU A 67 19.02 2.54 -7.63
CA GLU A 67 17.78 2.29 -6.89
C GLU A 67 16.54 2.17 -7.79
N LEU A 68 16.45 2.85 -8.93
CA LEU A 68 15.20 2.93 -9.70
C LEU A 68 14.76 1.59 -10.35
N SER A 69 15.72 0.70 -10.70
CA SER A 69 15.37 -0.67 -11.12
C SER A 69 14.91 -1.53 -9.94
N GLY A 70 15.40 -1.22 -8.74
CA GLY A 70 14.86 -1.76 -7.49
C GLY A 70 13.45 -1.22 -7.22
N SER A 71 13.18 0.05 -7.54
CA SER A 71 11.88 0.69 -7.35
C SER A 71 10.74 -0.01 -8.11
N LEU A 72 10.98 -0.51 -9.33
CA LEU A 72 9.95 -1.28 -10.04
C LEU A 72 9.54 -2.55 -9.28
N HIS A 73 10.52 -3.30 -8.77
CA HIS A 73 10.26 -4.52 -7.99
C HIS A 73 9.67 -4.21 -6.62
N VAL A 74 10.06 -3.08 -5.99
CA VAL A 74 9.50 -2.64 -4.72
C VAL A 74 8.04 -2.23 -4.91
N HIS A 75 7.70 -1.37 -5.87
CA HIS A 75 6.31 -0.97 -6.10
C HIS A 75 5.42 -2.14 -6.54
N PHE A 76 5.97 -3.13 -7.26
CA PHE A 76 5.24 -4.38 -7.52
C PHE A 76 4.96 -5.17 -6.24
N ALA A 77 5.93 -5.22 -5.32
CA ALA A 77 5.75 -5.87 -4.03
C ALA A 77 4.78 -5.11 -3.10
N GLU A 78 4.77 -3.78 -3.14
CA GLU A 78 3.80 -2.93 -2.43
C GLU A 78 2.39 -3.14 -2.99
N GLU A 79 2.20 -3.11 -4.32
CA GLU A 79 0.91 -3.43 -4.94
C GLU A 79 0.40 -4.82 -4.53
N TRP A 80 1.30 -5.80 -4.52
CA TRP A 80 0.99 -7.15 -4.09
C TRP A 80 0.60 -7.20 -2.61
N ASN A 81 1.23 -6.41 -1.74
CA ASN A 81 0.87 -6.29 -0.33
C ASN A 81 -0.53 -5.71 -0.16
N GLU A 82 -0.84 -4.59 -0.81
CA GLU A 82 -2.16 -3.96 -0.77
C GLU A 82 -3.27 -4.86 -1.33
N LEU A 83 -2.98 -5.68 -2.34
CA LEU A 83 -3.92 -6.71 -2.78
C LEU A 83 -4.28 -7.68 -1.65
N HIS A 84 -3.33 -8.06 -0.79
CA HIS A 84 -3.61 -8.95 0.33
C HIS A 84 -4.36 -8.23 1.45
N HIS A 85 -4.10 -6.94 1.69
CA HIS A 85 -4.92 -6.12 2.59
C HIS A 85 -6.38 -6.08 2.10
N LEU A 86 -6.59 -5.81 0.81
CA LEU A 86 -7.91 -5.85 0.18
C LEU A 86 -8.61 -7.20 0.36
N GLN A 87 -7.92 -8.31 0.06
CA GLN A 87 -8.49 -9.67 0.20
C GLN A 87 -8.81 -10.02 1.66
N ILE A 88 -8.03 -9.50 2.62
CA ILE A 88 -8.35 -9.62 4.04
C ILE A 88 -9.66 -8.90 4.34
N MET A 89 -9.86 -7.68 3.84
CA MET A 89 -11.10 -6.95 4.05
C MET A 89 -12.30 -7.62 3.35
N GLU A 90 -12.11 -8.20 2.16
CA GLU A 90 -13.11 -9.03 1.47
C GLU A 90 -13.50 -10.25 2.31
N ALA A 91 -12.52 -10.95 2.89
CA ALA A 91 -12.78 -12.10 3.76
C ALA A 91 -13.55 -11.71 5.04
N LEU A 92 -13.46 -10.45 5.47
CA LEU A 92 -14.23 -9.88 6.58
C LEU A 92 -15.59 -9.31 6.16
N GLY A 93 -15.95 -9.37 4.87
CA GLY A 93 -17.22 -8.90 4.31
C GLY A 93 -17.24 -7.44 3.88
N GLY A 94 -16.08 -6.84 3.65
CA GLY A 94 -15.92 -5.44 3.24
C GLY A 94 -16.58 -5.08 1.91
N ASP A 95 -16.71 -6.05 1.01
CA ASP A 95 -17.16 -5.89 -0.37
C ASP A 95 -18.64 -6.23 -0.59
N LEU A 96 -19.38 -6.64 0.44
CA LEU A 96 -20.69 -7.28 0.27
C LEU A 96 -21.74 -6.38 -0.42
N ARG A 97 -21.68 -5.06 -0.21
CA ARG A 97 -22.66 -4.12 -0.76
C ARG A 97 -22.24 -3.63 -2.15
N TRP A 98 -23.16 -3.78 -3.10
CA TRP A 98 -22.95 -3.31 -4.47
C TRP A 98 -22.62 -1.80 -4.56
N GLY A 99 -23.24 -0.96 -3.73
CA GLY A 99 -22.98 0.48 -3.75
C GLY A 99 -21.55 0.85 -3.38
N ASP A 100 -20.96 0.13 -2.42
CA ASP A 100 -19.56 0.34 -2.05
C ASP A 100 -18.63 -0.14 -3.17
N ARG A 101 -18.92 -1.30 -3.78
CA ARG A 101 -18.18 -1.79 -4.94
C ARG A 101 -18.19 -0.81 -6.11
N PHE A 102 -19.38 -0.34 -6.46
CA PHE A 102 -19.55 0.65 -7.52
C PHE A 102 -18.74 1.91 -7.24
N LEU A 103 -18.81 2.46 -6.02
CA LEU A 103 -18.05 3.66 -5.65
C LEU A 103 -16.54 3.40 -5.70
N ALA A 104 -16.06 2.32 -5.09
CA ALA A 104 -14.65 1.99 -4.99
C ALA A 104 -14.00 1.77 -6.37
N GLU A 105 -14.63 0.97 -7.22
CA GLU A 105 -14.11 0.65 -8.56
C GLU A 105 -14.01 1.91 -9.45
N HIS A 106 -15.04 2.76 -9.45
CA HIS A 106 -15.02 4.00 -10.23
C HIS A 106 -14.06 5.04 -9.65
N ALA A 107 -13.97 5.13 -8.32
CA ALA A 107 -13.01 5.98 -7.65
C ALA A 107 -11.57 5.55 -7.99
N ALA A 108 -11.28 4.25 -8.00
CA ALA A 108 -9.98 3.70 -8.35
C ALA A 108 -9.58 4.07 -9.80
N VAL A 109 -10.48 3.92 -10.77
CA VAL A 109 -10.21 4.31 -12.17
C VAL A 109 -9.93 5.81 -12.30
N PHE A 110 -10.75 6.65 -11.66
CA PHE A 110 -10.54 8.10 -11.66
C PHE A 110 -9.20 8.47 -11.00
N TYR A 111 -8.93 7.87 -9.85
CA TYR A 111 -7.72 8.13 -9.07
C TYR A 111 -6.46 7.70 -9.80
N TYR A 112 -6.47 6.54 -10.47
CA TYR A 112 -5.38 6.08 -11.33
C TYR A 112 -4.99 7.15 -12.35
N TRP A 113 -5.95 7.67 -13.14
CA TRP A 113 -5.65 8.70 -14.14
C TRP A 113 -5.20 10.03 -13.52
N ALA A 114 -5.77 10.42 -12.38
CA ALA A 114 -5.32 11.62 -11.66
C ALA A 114 -3.85 11.49 -11.21
N LEU A 115 -3.47 10.33 -10.67
CA LEU A 115 -2.10 10.05 -10.25
C LEU A 115 -1.13 9.95 -11.44
N VAL A 116 -1.54 9.40 -12.58
CA VAL A 116 -0.73 9.43 -13.82
C VAL A 116 -0.37 10.86 -14.18
N LEU A 117 -1.34 11.79 -14.15
CA LEU A 117 -1.10 13.20 -14.45
C LEU A 117 -0.16 13.85 -13.42
N ILE A 118 -0.34 13.56 -12.13
CA ILE A 118 0.52 14.09 -11.06
C ILE A 118 1.96 13.58 -11.26
N TYR A 119 2.14 12.28 -11.50
CA TYR A 119 3.46 11.68 -11.70
C TYR A 119 4.16 12.22 -12.95
N LEU A 120 3.42 12.44 -14.05
CA LEU A 120 3.96 13.05 -15.27
C LEU A 120 4.46 14.48 -15.04
N ILE A 121 3.76 15.26 -14.21
CA ILE A 121 4.16 16.63 -13.87
C ILE A 121 5.35 16.62 -12.90
N SER A 122 5.29 15.79 -11.86
CA SER A 122 6.30 15.74 -10.81
C SER A 122 6.24 14.41 -10.04
N PRO A 123 7.17 13.46 -10.32
CA PRO A 123 7.27 12.21 -9.56
C PRO A 123 7.45 12.41 -8.06
N ALA A 124 8.29 13.36 -7.63
CA ALA A 124 8.51 13.66 -6.22
C ALA A 124 7.21 14.08 -5.49
N ALA A 125 6.41 14.94 -6.12
CA ALA A 125 5.09 15.32 -5.61
C ALA A 125 4.12 14.14 -5.51
N SER A 126 4.20 13.17 -6.43
CA SER A 126 3.41 11.94 -6.36
C SER A 126 3.83 11.08 -5.18
N TYR A 127 5.15 10.87 -4.98
CA TYR A 127 5.67 10.11 -3.84
C TYR A 127 5.36 10.79 -2.49
N GLN A 128 5.49 12.11 -2.40
CA GLN A 128 5.10 12.86 -1.20
C GLN A 128 3.59 12.75 -0.92
N PHE A 129 2.76 12.78 -1.96
CA PHE A 129 1.34 12.59 -1.80
C PHE A 129 1.03 11.20 -1.23
N MET A 130 1.71 10.16 -1.72
CA MET A 130 1.55 8.81 -1.20
C MET A 130 2.09 8.64 0.21
N GLU A 131 3.23 9.21 0.56
CA GLU A 131 3.73 9.21 1.94
C GLU A 131 2.65 9.69 2.94
N MET A 132 1.89 10.74 2.58
CA MET A 132 0.78 11.23 3.42
C MET A 132 -0.40 10.26 3.47
N VAL A 133 -0.73 9.60 2.36
CA VAL A 133 -1.83 8.62 2.30
C VAL A 133 -1.50 7.41 3.17
N GLU A 134 -0.30 6.84 3.00
CA GLU A 134 0.15 5.67 3.78
C GLU A 134 0.28 6.00 5.27
N GLY A 135 0.79 7.18 5.61
CA GLY A 135 0.87 7.62 7.00
C GLY A 135 -0.52 7.69 7.66
N HIS A 136 -1.52 8.16 6.94
CA HIS A 136 -2.89 8.18 7.43
C HIS A 136 -3.54 6.79 7.50
N ALA A 137 -3.23 5.91 6.56
CA ALA A 137 -3.66 4.52 6.62
C ALA A 137 -3.12 3.84 7.89
N ALA A 138 -1.82 3.98 8.16
CA ALA A 138 -1.18 3.48 9.37
C ALA A 138 -1.86 4.01 10.65
N ASP A 139 -2.11 5.32 10.73
CA ASP A 139 -2.81 5.92 11.87
C ASP A 139 -4.23 5.36 12.04
N THR A 140 -4.98 5.21 10.95
CA THR A 140 -6.36 4.69 10.96
C THR A 140 -6.40 3.24 11.43
N TYR A 141 -5.48 2.40 10.96
CA TYR A 141 -5.35 1.01 11.41
C TYR A 141 -4.93 0.91 12.87
N ALA A 142 -4.00 1.75 13.32
CA ALA A 142 -3.57 1.80 14.71
C ALA A 142 -4.73 2.16 15.64
N GLU A 143 -5.50 3.19 15.30
CA GLU A 143 -6.66 3.63 16.07
C GLU A 143 -7.72 2.52 16.15
N PHE A 144 -8.08 1.91 15.02
CA PHE A 144 -9.07 0.84 14.97
C PHE A 144 -8.64 -0.40 15.79
N ALA A 145 -7.37 -0.81 15.65
CA ALA A 145 -6.82 -1.95 16.36
C ALA A 145 -6.82 -1.73 17.87
N GLU A 146 -6.47 -0.52 18.34
CA GLU A 146 -6.47 -0.20 19.76
C GLU A 146 -7.89 -0.17 20.34
N GLN A 147 -8.82 0.53 19.68
CA GLN A 147 -10.20 0.67 20.13
C GLN A 147 -10.95 -0.67 20.20
N ASN A 148 -10.53 -1.65 19.40
CA ASN A 148 -11.19 -2.95 19.29
C ASN A 148 -10.32 -4.11 19.79
N ARG A 149 -9.22 -3.82 20.52
CA ARG A 149 -8.19 -4.78 20.95
C ARG A 149 -8.75 -6.10 21.47
N GLU A 150 -9.59 -6.06 22.51
CA GLU A 150 -10.14 -7.27 23.14
C GLU A 150 -10.99 -8.10 22.17
N ARG A 151 -11.82 -7.43 21.37
CA ARG A 151 -12.69 -8.08 20.38
C ARG A 151 -11.87 -8.75 19.29
N LEU A 152 -10.86 -8.05 18.77
CA LEU A 152 -10.00 -8.54 17.70
C LEU A 152 -9.11 -9.70 18.18
N GLN A 153 -8.66 -9.69 19.43
CA GLN A 153 -7.88 -10.79 20.00
C GLN A 153 -8.69 -12.09 20.17
N ALA A 154 -10.02 -11.97 20.32
CA ALA A 154 -10.92 -13.13 20.45
C ALA A 154 -11.27 -13.78 19.10
N ILE A 155 -10.96 -13.14 17.97
CA ILE A 155 -11.32 -13.60 16.64
C ILE A 155 -10.08 -14.23 15.98
N PRO A 156 -10.17 -15.46 15.43
CA PRO A 156 -9.06 -16.05 14.69
C PRO A 156 -8.76 -15.26 13.41
N PRO A 157 -7.51 -15.26 12.93
CA PRO A 157 -7.16 -14.59 11.69
C PRO A 157 -7.84 -15.28 10.49
N PRO A 158 -8.26 -14.54 9.45
CA PRO A 158 -8.79 -15.13 8.24
C PRO A 158 -7.70 -15.93 7.52
N LEU A 159 -8.11 -16.97 6.79
CA LEU A 159 -7.18 -17.89 6.11
C LEU A 159 -6.26 -17.16 5.13
N VAL A 160 -6.74 -16.12 4.45
CA VAL A 160 -5.94 -15.32 3.52
C VAL A 160 -4.81 -14.56 4.24
N ALA A 161 -5.05 -14.03 5.46
CA ALA A 161 -4.00 -13.39 6.25
C ALA A 161 -2.96 -14.39 6.74
N LEU A 162 -3.40 -15.58 7.17
CA LEU A 162 -2.47 -16.66 7.54
C LEU A 162 -1.63 -17.09 6.33
N ALA A 163 -2.27 -17.24 5.18
CA ALA A 163 -1.60 -17.62 3.95
C ALA A 163 -0.50 -16.61 3.60
N TYR A 164 -0.84 -15.32 3.64
CA TYR A 164 0.07 -14.22 3.32
C TYR A 164 1.22 -14.04 4.31
N TYR A 165 0.93 -13.96 5.62
CA TYR A 165 1.95 -13.62 6.62
C TYR A 165 2.76 -14.81 7.13
N LYS A 166 2.28 -16.05 6.95
CA LYS A 166 2.88 -17.24 7.61
C LYS A 166 3.24 -18.36 6.65
N SER A 167 2.82 -18.32 5.38
CA SER A 167 3.00 -19.44 4.47
C SER A 167 3.46 -18.99 3.08
N GLY A 168 3.95 -19.95 2.30
CA GLY A 168 4.36 -19.71 0.92
C GLY A 168 5.73 -19.05 0.78
N ASP A 169 5.97 -18.55 -0.43
CA ASP A 169 7.17 -17.79 -0.76
C ASP A 169 6.99 -16.33 -0.32
N LEU A 170 7.79 -15.92 0.66
CA LEU A 170 7.77 -14.58 1.22
C LEU A 170 8.68 -13.61 0.44
N TYR A 171 9.17 -13.98 -0.75
CA TYR A 171 10.02 -13.11 -1.57
C TYR A 171 9.43 -11.71 -1.77
N LEU A 172 8.15 -11.61 -2.18
CA LEU A 172 7.49 -10.32 -2.38
C LEU A 172 7.25 -9.60 -1.06
N PHE A 173 6.91 -10.34 0.01
CA PHE A 173 6.78 -9.75 1.34
C PHE A 173 8.10 -9.13 1.81
N ASP A 174 9.21 -9.84 1.65
CA ASP A 174 10.55 -9.34 1.96
C ASP A 174 10.94 -8.18 1.05
N GLN A 175 10.42 -8.14 -0.19
CA GLN A 175 10.84 -7.19 -1.20
C GLN A 175 10.49 -5.74 -0.83
N PHE A 176 9.31 -5.49 -0.24
CA PHE A 176 8.83 -4.14 0.10
C PHE A 176 9.24 -3.64 1.50
N GLN A 177 9.81 -4.51 2.35
CA GLN A 177 10.19 -4.17 3.74
C GLN A 177 11.50 -3.35 3.76
N THR A 178 11.42 -2.12 3.25
CA THR A 178 12.55 -1.21 2.98
C THR A 178 13.48 -1.05 4.17
N SER A 179 12.95 -0.87 5.39
CA SER A 179 13.78 -0.65 6.57
C SER A 179 14.46 -1.92 7.08
N TRP A 180 13.77 -3.06 7.00
CA TRP A 180 14.32 -4.36 7.39
C TRP A 180 15.43 -4.81 6.46
N LYS A 181 15.23 -4.62 5.15
CA LYS A 181 16.27 -4.86 4.14
C LYS A 181 17.50 -4.01 4.36
N ALA A 182 17.33 -2.73 4.69
CA ALA A 182 18.45 -1.85 5.02
C ALA A 182 19.21 -2.31 6.28
N ALA A 183 18.52 -2.93 7.25
CA ALA A 183 19.12 -3.53 8.43
C ALA A 183 19.74 -4.93 8.19
N GLY A 184 19.47 -5.56 7.04
CA GLY A 184 19.87 -6.94 6.77
C GLY A 184 19.07 -7.99 7.57
N GLU A 185 17.87 -7.61 8.03
CA GLU A 185 16.98 -8.44 8.84
C GLU A 185 15.71 -8.83 8.06
N LEU A 186 15.02 -9.86 8.53
CA LEU A 186 13.76 -10.33 7.94
C LEU A 186 12.63 -10.21 8.96
N ARG A 187 11.56 -9.48 8.61
CA ARG A 187 10.36 -9.37 9.44
C ARG A 187 9.53 -10.64 9.28
N ARG A 188 9.18 -11.31 10.38
CA ARG A 188 8.26 -12.48 10.37
C ARG A 188 7.19 -12.28 11.43
N PRO A 189 6.09 -11.59 11.10
CA PRO A 189 5.13 -11.18 12.11
C PRO A 189 4.36 -12.37 12.72
N ARG A 190 3.80 -12.11 13.90
CA ARG A 190 2.78 -13.01 14.48
C ARG A 190 1.46 -12.78 13.75
N CYS A 191 0.64 -13.82 13.68
CA CYS A 191 -0.67 -13.76 13.02
C CYS A 191 -1.57 -14.80 13.71
N ASN A 192 -1.79 -14.61 15.01
CA ASN A 192 -2.50 -15.60 15.84
C ASN A 192 -3.98 -15.27 16.01
N ASN A 193 -4.36 -14.01 15.84
CA ASN A 193 -5.71 -13.48 15.98
C ASN A 193 -5.88 -12.28 15.04
N LEU A 194 -7.09 -11.77 14.94
CA LEU A 194 -7.41 -10.66 14.05
C LEU A 194 -6.72 -9.36 14.48
N TYR A 195 -6.42 -9.19 15.78
CA TYR A 195 -5.64 -8.05 16.26
C TYR A 195 -4.23 -8.05 15.65
N ASP A 196 -3.54 -9.21 15.65
CA ASP A 196 -2.23 -9.35 15.02
C ASP A 196 -2.30 -9.00 13.51
N VAL A 197 -3.40 -9.35 12.83
CA VAL A 197 -3.59 -9.03 11.40
C VAL A 197 -3.64 -7.52 11.18
N PHE A 198 -4.49 -6.79 11.91
CA PHE A 198 -4.58 -5.33 11.78
C PHE A 198 -3.27 -4.61 12.16
N ILE A 199 -2.53 -5.15 13.12
CA ILE A 199 -1.20 -4.65 13.48
C ILE A 199 -0.20 -4.90 12.35
N ASN A 200 -0.26 -6.04 11.68
CA ASN A 200 0.63 -6.33 10.57
C ASN A 200 0.37 -5.41 9.38
N ILE A 201 -0.89 -5.20 9.02
CA ILE A 201 -1.31 -4.27 7.96
C ILE A 201 -0.78 -2.87 8.26
N ARG A 202 -1.04 -2.34 9.48
CA ARG A 202 -0.48 -1.04 9.92
C ARG A 202 1.03 -0.95 9.72
N ASP A 203 1.76 -1.98 10.14
CA ASP A 203 3.21 -2.00 10.06
C ASP A 203 3.71 -2.13 8.62
N ASP A 204 2.93 -2.76 7.73
CA ASP A 204 3.18 -2.78 6.29
C ASP A 204 3.02 -1.37 5.70
N GLU A 205 1.95 -0.63 6.05
CA GLU A 205 1.79 0.78 5.65
C GLU A 205 2.95 1.65 6.12
N LEU A 206 3.50 1.39 7.30
CA LEU A 206 4.69 2.10 7.79
C LEU A 206 5.95 1.79 6.98
N GLU A 207 6.06 0.60 6.35
CA GLU A 207 7.12 0.34 5.38
C GLU A 207 6.87 1.09 4.08
N HIS A 208 5.62 1.17 3.60
CA HIS A 208 5.25 1.96 2.43
C HIS A 208 5.63 3.43 2.62
N VAL A 209 5.33 4.03 3.77
CA VAL A 209 5.76 5.41 4.11
C VAL A 209 7.27 5.58 3.93
N LYS A 210 8.06 4.65 4.45
CA LYS A 210 9.53 4.71 4.37
C LYS A 210 10.02 4.58 2.92
N THR A 211 9.40 3.71 2.13
CA THR A 211 9.68 3.58 0.69
C THR A 211 9.35 4.87 -0.05
N MET A 212 8.16 5.46 0.18
CA MET A 212 7.73 6.69 -0.46
C MET A 212 8.68 7.84 -0.13
N ALA A 213 9.13 7.96 1.12
CA ALA A 213 10.12 8.95 1.54
C ALA A 213 11.48 8.75 0.85
N ALA A 214 11.92 7.51 0.66
CA ALA A 214 13.17 7.20 -0.04
C ALA A 214 13.11 7.48 -1.57
N CYS A 215 11.91 7.54 -2.14
CA CYS A 215 11.69 7.76 -3.58
C CYS A 215 11.54 9.24 -3.98
N GLN A 216 11.51 10.17 -3.03
CA GLN A 216 11.43 11.62 -3.24
C GLN A 216 12.78 12.23 -3.68
#